data_AF-A0A345PAP7-F1
#
_entry.id   AF-A0A345PAP7-F1
#
_cell.length_a   1.000
_cell.length_b   1.000
_cell.length_c   1.000
_cell.angle_alpha   90.00
_cell.angle_beta   90.00
_cell.angle_gamma   90.00
#
_symmetry.space_group_name_H-M   'P 1'
#
loop_
_entity.id
_entity.type
_entity.pdbx_description
1 polymer ?
#
loop_
_entity_poly.entity_id
_entity_poly.type
_entity_poly.pdbx_seq_one_letter_code
_entity_poly.pdbx_strand_id
1 'polypeptide(L)'
;MSSQKQVSALEKAIAAVGGQANAAAICNISVAAIGRWVKRGHLPRTEYTGETNYAELLAQSVTAQQDSFTSEWLLEHANPSKVYKPQSLALVG
;
A
#
# COMPACT_ATOMS: atom_id res chain seq x y z
N MET A 1 -14.55 13.07 -19.00
CA MET A 1 -13.54 12.00 -19.13
C MET A 1 -13.38 11.32 -17.78
N SER A 2 -14.00 10.16 -17.58
CA SER A 2 -13.84 9.38 -16.35
C SER A 2 -12.43 8.79 -16.35
N SER A 3 -11.48 9.48 -15.72
CA SER A 3 -10.15 8.94 -15.46
C SER A 3 -10.32 7.68 -14.63
N GLN A 4 -10.10 6.51 -15.25
CA GLN A 4 -9.95 5.27 -14.50
C GLN A 4 -8.69 5.41 -13.65
N LYS A 5 -8.88 5.74 -12.37
CA LYS A 5 -7.82 5.71 -11.37
C LYS A 5 -7.40 4.25 -11.23
N GLN A 6 -6.17 3.92 -11.65
CA GLN A 6 -5.61 2.61 -11.40
C GLN A 6 -5.53 2.39 -9.89
N VAL A 7 -6.27 1.41 -9.37
CA VAL A 7 -6.33 1.12 -7.94
C VAL A 7 -5.04 0.41 -7.54
N SER A 8 -4.19 1.10 -6.79
CA SER A 8 -2.94 0.54 -6.26
C SER A 8 -3.20 -0.58 -5.26
N ALA A 9 -2.20 -1.46 -5.04
CA ALA A 9 -2.31 -2.52 -4.04
C ALA A 9 -2.60 -1.96 -2.64
N LEU A 10 -2.05 -0.78 -2.33
CA LEU A 10 -2.31 -0.09 -1.09
C LEU A 10 -3.74 0.45 -0.98
N GLU A 11 -4.33 0.95 -2.07
CA GLU A 11 -5.75 1.33 -2.05
C GLU A 11 -6.67 0.14 -1.82
N LYS A 12 -6.34 -1.03 -2.39
CA LYS A 12 -7.07 -2.29 -2.13
C LYS A 12 -6.95 -2.69 -0.65
N ALA A 13 -5.74 -2.62 -0.10
CA ALA A 13 -5.46 -2.89 1.31
C ALA A 13 -6.28 -2.02 2.25
N ILE A 14 -6.29 -0.72 1.97
CA ILE A 14 -7.02 0.26 2.78
C ILE A 14 -8.52 0.06 2.65
N ALA A 15 -9.02 -0.28 1.46
CA ALA A 15 -10.42 -0.62 1.28
C ALA A 15 -10.82 -1.89 2.06
N ALA A 16 -9.94 -2.90 2.09
CA ALA A 16 -10.15 -4.16 2.81
C ALA A 16 -10.34 -3.98 4.32
N VAL A 17 -9.59 -3.06 4.95
CA VAL A 17 -9.72 -2.74 6.38
C VAL A 17 -10.86 -1.76 6.70
N GLY A 18 -11.64 -1.34 5.70
CA GLY A 18 -12.76 -0.41 5.89
C GLY A 18 -12.42 1.08 5.72
N GLY A 19 -11.30 1.40 5.05
CA GLY A 19 -10.93 2.74 4.63
C GLY A 19 -9.75 3.36 5.39
N GLN A 20 -9.38 4.59 5.00
CA GLN A 20 -8.17 5.25 5.51
C GLN A 20 -8.22 5.54 7.01
N ALA A 21 -9.41 5.80 7.57
CA ALA A 21 -9.59 6.06 9.00
C ALA A 21 -9.32 4.80 9.84
N ASN A 22 -9.85 3.65 9.42
CA ASN A 22 -9.57 2.38 10.09
C ASN A 22 -8.09 2.00 9.94
N ALA A 23 -7.52 2.11 8.73
CA ALA A 23 -6.10 1.85 8.51
C ALA A 23 -5.20 2.69 9.43
N ALA A 24 -5.55 3.97 9.62
CA ALA A 24 -4.84 4.87 10.52
C ALA A 24 -4.94 4.46 11.99
N ALA A 25 -6.12 4.03 12.44
CA ALA A 25 -6.35 3.53 13.79
C ALA A 25 -5.56 2.24 14.05
N ILE A 26 -5.59 1.29 13.12
CA ILE A 26 -4.86 0.00 13.17
C ILE A 26 -3.34 0.25 13.27
N CYS A 27 -2.83 1.12 12.41
CA CYS A 27 -1.40 1.43 12.36
C CYS A 27 -0.97 2.45 13.43
N ASN A 28 -1.89 2.96 14.26
CA ASN A 28 -1.69 4.02 15.24
C ASN A 28 -0.93 5.25 14.67
N ILE A 29 -1.35 5.71 13.49
CA ILE A 29 -0.76 6.88 12.81
C ILE A 29 -1.86 7.81 12.29
N SER A 30 -1.47 9.00 11.84
CA SER A 30 -2.43 9.94 11.24
C SER A 30 -3.03 9.42 9.92
N VAL A 31 -4.31 9.71 9.68
CA VAL A 31 -5.00 9.47 8.39
C VAL A 31 -4.26 10.16 7.23
N ALA A 32 -3.65 11.32 7.48
CA ALA A 32 -2.82 12.01 6.50
C ALA A 32 -1.58 11.20 6.07
N ALA A 33 -0.97 10.43 6.99
CA ALA A 33 0.14 9.55 6.66
C ALA A 33 -0.30 8.42 5.72
N ILE A 34 -1.44 7.78 6.00
CA ILE A 34 -2.08 6.80 5.11
C ILE A 34 -2.35 7.42 3.73
N GLY A 35 -2.90 8.64 3.70
CA GLY A 35 -3.15 9.38 2.46
C GLY A 35 -1.88 9.64 1.64
N ARG A 36 -0.75 9.91 2.29
CA ARG A 36 0.56 10.04 1.61
C ARG A 36 1.01 8.71 1.00
N TRP A 37 0.84 7.60 1.71
CA TRP A 37 1.18 6.27 1.17
C TRP A 37 0.34 5.96 -0.06
N VAL A 38 -0.97 6.23 -0.02
CA VAL A 38 -1.89 6.05 -1.16
C VAL A 38 -1.48 6.92 -2.35
N LYS A 39 -1.20 8.19 -2.12
CA LYS A 39 -0.76 9.11 -3.17
C LYS A 39 0.56 8.67 -3.82
N ARG A 40 1.44 8.03 -3.04
CA ARG A 40 2.72 7.49 -3.48
C ARG A 40 2.64 6.08 -4.06
N GLY A 41 1.57 5.34 -3.77
CA GLY A 41 1.34 3.96 -4.18
C GLY A 41 2.16 2.91 -3.43
N HIS A 42 2.88 3.27 -2.35
CA HIS A 42 3.78 2.37 -1.64
C HIS A 42 3.81 2.60 -0.13
N LEU A 43 4.20 1.55 0.59
CA LEU A 43 4.45 1.56 2.03
C LEU A 43 5.75 2.32 2.38
N PRO A 44 5.89 2.83 3.61
CA PRO A 44 7.13 3.47 4.03
C PRO A 44 8.29 2.47 3.98
N ARG A 45 9.50 2.97 3.73
CA ARG A 45 10.72 2.14 3.62
C ARG A 45 11.00 1.32 4.88
N THR A 46 10.51 1.78 6.02
CA THR A 46 10.58 1.15 7.34
C THR A 46 9.95 -0.25 7.37
N GLU A 47 8.93 -0.51 6.54
CA GLU A 47 8.37 -1.86 6.38
C GLU A 47 9.37 -2.84 5.77
N TYR A 48 10.24 -2.36 4.89
CA TYR A 48 11.24 -3.20 4.21
C TYR A 48 12.52 -3.35 5.03
N THR A 49 12.77 -2.45 5.98
CA THR A 49 13.88 -2.55 6.93
C THR A 49 13.48 -3.24 8.24
N GLY A 50 12.19 -3.58 8.43
CA GLY A 50 11.67 -4.23 9.64
C GLY A 50 11.54 -3.29 10.85
N GLU A 51 11.59 -1.99 10.64
CA GLU A 51 11.37 -0.98 11.68
C GLU A 51 9.89 -0.78 12.00
N THR A 52 9.02 -1.12 11.05
CA THR A 52 7.55 -1.08 11.20
C THR A 52 6.93 -2.34 10.63
N ASN A 53 5.74 -2.70 11.15
CA ASN A 53 4.96 -3.88 10.75
C ASN A 53 3.52 -3.52 10.32
N TYR A 54 3.33 -2.39 9.64
CA TYR A 54 2.03 -1.90 9.20
C TYR A 54 1.31 -2.87 8.26
N ALA A 55 2.03 -3.55 7.36
CA ALA A 55 1.44 -4.52 6.46
C ALA A 55 0.81 -5.69 7.23
N GLU A 56 1.48 -6.15 8.28
CA GLU A 56 1.01 -7.20 9.17
C GLU A 56 -0.21 -6.74 9.98
N LEU A 57 -0.15 -5.56 10.58
CA LEU A 57 -1.27 -4.99 11.35
C LEU A 57 -2.54 -4.84 10.50
N LEU A 58 -2.38 -4.37 9.25
CA LEU A 58 -3.48 -4.27 8.31
C LEU A 58 -4.03 -5.65 7.95
N ALA A 59 -3.17 -6.63 7.66
CA ALA A 59 -3.58 -8.00 7.31
C ALA A 59 -4.35 -8.68 8.45
N GLN A 60 -3.87 -8.56 9.69
CA GLN A 60 -4.55 -9.10 10.87
C GLN A 60 -5.92 -8.44 11.14
N SER A 61 -6.09 -7.19 10.72
CA SER A 61 -7.33 -6.44 10.94
C SER A 61 -8.43 -6.73 9.92
N VAL A 62 -8.09 -7.34 8.77
CA VAL A 62 -9.09 -7.75 7.79
C VAL A 62 -9.79 -9.01 8.30
N THR A 63 -11.01 -8.84 8.77
CA THR A 63 -11.87 -9.93 9.27
C THR A 63 -12.69 -10.61 8.16
N ALA A 64 -12.73 -10.02 6.96
CA ALA A 64 -13.50 -10.55 5.84
C ALA A 64 -12.72 -11.62 5.08
N GLN A 65 -13.45 -12.56 4.46
CA GLN A 65 -13.03 -13.64 3.53
C GLN A 65 -12.31 -13.13 2.26
N GLN A 66 -11.42 -12.15 2.38
CA GLN A 66 -10.47 -11.79 1.35
C GLN A 66 -9.24 -12.66 1.57
N ASP A 67 -9.35 -13.95 1.23
CA ASP A 67 -8.31 -15.00 1.29
C ASP A 67 -6.99 -14.66 0.55
N SER A 68 -6.85 -13.44 0.00
CA SER A 68 -5.68 -12.96 -0.72
C SER A 68 -5.00 -11.76 -0.06
N PHE A 69 -5.51 -11.24 1.07
CA PHE A 69 -4.93 -10.07 1.72
C PHE A 69 -3.94 -10.47 2.83
N THR A 70 -2.71 -10.80 2.44
CA THR A 70 -1.60 -11.12 3.36
C THR A 70 -0.58 -9.99 3.43
N SER A 71 0.19 -9.95 4.53
CA SER A 71 1.33 -9.05 4.70
C SER A 71 2.33 -9.18 3.56
N GLU A 72 2.66 -10.41 3.18
CA GLU A 72 3.63 -10.72 2.12
C GLU A 72 3.12 -10.21 0.77
N TRP A 73 1.84 -10.44 0.46
CA TRP A 73 1.23 -9.93 -0.77
C TRP A 73 1.30 -8.40 -0.83
N LEU A 74 1.01 -7.73 0.29
CA LEU A 74 1.04 -6.28 0.36
C LEU A 74 2.46 -5.73 0.23
N LEU A 75 3.44 -6.31 0.90
CA LEU A 75 4.85 -5.91 0.80
C LEU A 75 5.38 -6.07 -0.63
N GLU A 76 5.01 -7.16 -1.29
CA GLU A 76 5.41 -7.47 -2.66
C GLU A 76 4.82 -6.48 -3.68
N HIS A 77 3.57 -6.07 -3.52
CA HIS A 77 2.85 -5.23 -4.48
C HIS A 77 2.85 -3.73 -4.15
N ALA A 78 3.12 -3.35 -2.89
CA ALA A 78 3.29 -1.96 -2.44
C ALA A 78 4.77 -1.57 -2.31
N ASN A 79 5.67 -2.31 -2.97
CA ASN A 79 7.10 -2.04 -2.97
C ASN A 79 7.45 -0.80 -3.81
N PRO A 80 8.12 0.23 -3.23
CA PRO A 80 8.52 1.42 -3.98
C PRO A 80 9.35 1.07 -5.24
N SER A 81 10.15 0.01 -5.19
CA SER A 81 10.96 -0.46 -6.32
C SER A 81 10.15 -1.06 -7.46
N LYS A 82 8.91 -1.53 -7.20
CA LYS A 82 8.00 -2.05 -8.24
C LYS A 82 7.00 -1.02 -8.72
N VAL A 83 6.69 -0.02 -7.89
CA VAL A 83 5.84 1.12 -8.25
C VAL A 83 6.57 2.06 -9.23
N TYR A 84 7.91 1.99 -9.29
CA TYR A 84 8.72 2.72 -10.25
C TYR A 84 8.92 1.93 -11.56
N LYS A 85 8.20 2.30 -12.63
CA LYS A 85 8.80 2.29 -13.97
C LYS A 85 9.49 3.64 -14.16
N PRO A 86 10.84 3.72 -14.25
CA PRO A 86 11.41 4.87 -14.94
C PRO A 86 10.81 4.87 -16.34
N GLN A 87 10.19 5.99 -16.73
CA GLN A 87 9.92 6.25 -18.15
C GLN A 87 11.25 6.10 -18.88
N SER A 88 11.33 5.09 -19.74
CA SER A 88 12.33 4.89 -20.79
C SER A 88 13.71 5.45 -20.48
N LEU A 89 14.62 4.59 -20.02
CA LEU A 89 16.01 4.70 -20.43
C LEU A 89 16.03 4.50 -21.97
N ALA A 90 15.85 5.58 -22.70
CA ALA A 90 16.17 5.65 -24.12
C ALA A 90 17.70 5.65 -24.23
N LEU A 91 18.29 4.46 -24.08
CA LEU A 91 19.57 4.15 -24.71
C LEU A 91 19.22 3.54 -26.07
N VAL A 92 19.06 4.40 -27.07
CA VAL A 92 19.11 4.04 -28.47
C VAL A 92 20.19 4.89 -29.10
N GLY A 93 21.19 4.22 -29.69
CA GLY A 93 22.06 4.73 -30.74
C GLY A 93 23.28 5.49 -30.26
#